data_AF-A0A914P413-F1
#
_entry.id   AF-A0A914P413-F1
#
_cell.length_a   1.000
_cell.length_b   1.000
_cell.length_c   1.000
_cell.angle_alpha   90.00
_cell.angle_beta   90.00
_cell.angle_gamma   90.00
#
_symmetry.space_group_name_H-M   'P 1'
#
loop_
_entity.id
_entity.type
_entity.pdbx_description
1 polymer ?
#
loop_
_entity_poly.entity_id
_entity_poly.type
_entity_poly.pdbx_seq_one_letter_code
_entity_poly.pdbx_strand_id
1 'polypeptide(L)'
;MFFLDKFLQGLKPQFDDDVVDRLNYYYTPMLFIVFALTLSAKQYVGQPIQCWIPAQFTGAWEQYSENYCFVQNTYFLPLNHYIPQDIEQREEREIGYYQWVPFVLGLQGMLFYLPSLVWRIFNWQSGILDENLIP
;
A
#
# COMPACT_ATOMS: atom_id res chain seq x y z
N MET A 1 16.29 12.23 3.74
CA MET A 1 15.64 13.54 4.00
C MET A 1 15.46 14.33 2.71
N PHE A 2 16.52 14.65 1.96
CA PHE A 2 16.46 15.38 0.66
C PHE A 2 15.40 14.91 -0.36
N PHE A 3 15.20 13.61 -0.55
CA PHE A 3 14.21 13.09 -1.52
C PHE A 3 12.77 13.31 -1.05
N LEU A 4 12.53 13.17 0.25
CA LEU A 4 11.21 13.35 0.86
C LEU A 4 10.79 14.81 0.82
N ASP A 5 11.72 15.73 1.11
CA ASP A 5 11.45 17.16 1.10
C ASP A 5 11.13 17.67 -0.31
N LYS A 6 11.83 17.16 -1.33
CA LYS A 6 11.53 17.46 -2.74
C LYS A 6 10.19 16.86 -3.18
N PHE A 7 9.87 15.64 -2.74
CA PHE A 7 8.57 15.02 -3.02
C PHE A 7 7.43 15.83 -2.38
N LEU A 8 7.58 16.25 -1.12
CA LEU A 8 6.62 17.09 -0.41
C LEU A 8 6.49 18.50 -1.00
N GLN A 9 7.58 19.09 -1.50
CA GLN A 9 7.52 20.34 -2.26
C GLN A 9 6.78 20.17 -3.59
N GLY A 10 6.96 19.02 -4.25
CA GLY A 10 6.24 18.68 -5.48
C GLY A 10 4.75 18.39 -5.28
N LEU A 11 4.33 18.03 -4.08
CA LEU A 11 2.91 17.89 -3.72
C LEU A 11 2.20 19.25 -3.55
N LYS A 12 2.86 20.40 -3.70
CA LYS A 12 2.15 21.68 -3.55
C LYS A 12 1.24 21.95 -4.77
N PRO A 13 0.00 22.40 -4.54
CA PRO A 13 -0.88 22.79 -5.63
C PRO A 13 -0.36 24.03 -6.35
N GLN A 14 -0.28 23.94 -7.68
CA GLN A 14 0.07 25.03 -8.57
C GLN A 14 -1.18 25.73 -9.10
N PHE A 15 -0.96 26.95 -9.56
CA PHE A 15 -2.03 27.83 -10.04
C PHE A 15 -2.63 27.32 -11.36
N ASP A 16 -1.80 26.76 -12.24
CA ASP A 16 -2.21 26.24 -13.56
C ASP A 16 -2.83 24.82 -13.52
N ASP A 17 -3.03 24.24 -12.34
CA ASP A 17 -3.56 22.89 -12.19
C ASP A 17 -5.10 22.87 -12.21
N ASP A 18 -5.67 22.06 -13.10
CA ASP A 18 -7.10 21.76 -13.10
C ASP A 18 -7.51 20.94 -11.86
N VAL A 19 -8.82 20.95 -11.54
CA VAL A 19 -9.37 20.16 -10.43
C VAL A 19 -9.07 18.66 -10.58
N VAL A 20 -9.09 18.16 -11.81
CA VAL A 20 -8.79 16.76 -12.15
C VAL A 20 -7.32 16.44 -11.87
N ASP A 21 -6.41 17.36 -12.16
CA ASP A 21 -4.99 17.17 -11.89
C ASP A 21 -4.74 17.10 -10.39
N ARG A 22 -5.29 18.06 -9.63
CA ARG A 22 -5.19 18.08 -8.16
C ARG A 22 -5.71 16.79 -7.53
N LEU A 23 -6.79 16.21 -8.05
CA LEU A 23 -7.31 14.93 -7.58
C LEU A 23 -6.32 13.79 -7.76
N ASN A 24 -5.63 13.75 -8.90
CA ASN A 24 -4.74 12.64 -9.25
C ASN A 24 -3.33 12.77 -8.66
N TYR A 25 -2.66 13.93 -8.72
CA TYR A 25 -1.28 14.04 -8.23
C TYR A 25 -1.18 14.41 -6.75
N TYR A 26 -2.23 14.99 -6.15
CA TYR A 26 -2.21 15.44 -4.76
C TYR A 26 -3.07 14.58 -3.84
N TYR A 27 -4.38 14.56 -4.05
CA TYR A 27 -5.31 13.93 -3.10
C TYR A 27 -5.21 12.40 -3.09
N THR A 28 -5.19 11.78 -4.27
CA THR A 28 -5.13 10.31 -4.41
C THR A 28 -3.86 9.69 -3.79
N PRO A 29 -2.63 10.16 -4.11
CA PRO A 29 -1.42 9.59 -3.53
C PRO A 29 -1.28 9.90 -2.04
N MET A 30 -1.77 11.06 -1.56
CA MET A 30 -1.81 11.36 -0.12
C MET A 30 -2.68 10.33 0.62
N LEU A 31 -3.86 10.01 0.09
CA LEU A 31 -4.76 9.01 0.66
C LEU A 31 -4.11 7.62 0.67
N PHE A 32 -3.46 7.20 -0.43
CA PHE A 32 -2.75 5.92 -0.47
C PHE A 32 -1.58 5.85 0.52
N ILE A 33 -0.83 6.93 0.71
CA ILE A 33 0.25 7.00 1.71
C ILE A 33 -0.31 6.84 3.12
N VAL A 34 -1.42 7.53 3.45
CA VAL A 34 -2.06 7.41 4.77
C VAL A 34 -2.53 5.97 5.04
N PHE A 35 -3.14 5.32 4.04
CA PHE A 35 -3.56 3.92 4.18
C PHE A 35 -2.38 2.96 4.27
N ALA A 36 -1.34 3.14 3.46
CA ALA A 36 -0.13 2.34 3.52
C ALA A 36 0.56 2.44 4.89
N LEU A 37 0.65 3.65 5.46
CA LEU A 37 1.20 3.88 6.81
C LEU A 37 0.33 3.25 7.89
N THR A 38 -1.00 3.39 7.80
CA THR A 38 -1.92 2.82 8.79
C THR A 38 -1.87 1.29 8.80
N LEU A 39 -1.84 0.66 7.62
CA LEU A 39 -1.72 -0.79 7.50
C LEU A 39 -0.34 -1.28 7.94
N SER A 40 0.73 -0.57 7.57
CA SER A 40 2.08 -0.90 8.04
C SER A 40 2.19 -0.83 9.56
N ALA A 41 1.61 0.20 10.19
CA ALA A 41 1.57 0.30 11.65
C ALA A 41 0.85 -0.91 12.27
N LYS A 42 -0.26 -1.36 11.68
CA LYS A 42 -0.98 -2.56 12.13
C LYS A 42 -0.20 -3.86 11.92
N GLN A 43 0.54 -3.99 10.82
CA GLN A 43 1.29 -5.21 10.50
C GLN A 43 2.61 -5.36 11.28
N TYR A 44 3.33 -4.26 11.51
CA TYR A 44 4.66 -4.30 12.15
C TYR A 44 4.65 -4.04 13.65
N VAL A 45 3.74 -3.18 14.13
CA VAL A 45 3.66 -2.79 15.55
C VAL A 45 2.48 -3.46 16.25
N GLY A 46 1.41 -3.71 15.51
CA GLY A 46 0.22 -4.40 16.01
C GLY A 46 0.30 -5.92 15.84
N GLN A 47 -0.84 -6.56 16.13
CA GLN A 47 -1.07 -7.97 15.84
C GLN A 47 -1.85 -8.07 14.51
N PRO A 48 -1.23 -8.53 13.41
CA PRO A 48 -1.88 -8.59 12.10
C PRO A 48 -2.96 -9.67 12.03
N ILE A 49 -2.83 -10.74 12.82
CA ILE A 49 -3.77 -11.86 12.90
C ILE A 49 -3.87 -12.35 14.33
N GLN A 50 -5.02 -12.92 14.68
CA GLN A 50 -5.25 -13.60 15.96
C GLN A 50 -5.71 -15.01 15.66
N CYS A 51 -5.03 -16.00 16.22
CA CYS A 51 -5.28 -17.40 15.94
C CYS A 51 -6.02 -18.06 17.11
N TRP A 52 -6.90 -19.02 16.79
CA TRP A 52 -7.45 -19.91 17.81
C TRP A 52 -6.44 -21.04 18.08
N ILE A 53 -5.73 -20.92 19.20
CA ILE A 53 -4.66 -21.83 19.63
C ILE A 53 -5.09 -22.60 20.88
N PRO A 54 -4.50 -23.77 21.14
CA PRO A 54 -4.92 -24.61 22.24
C PRO A 54 -4.49 -24.01 23.60
N ALA A 55 -5.29 -24.26 24.63
CA ALA A 55 -5.15 -23.60 25.94
C ALA A 55 -3.83 -23.89 26.68
N GLN A 56 -3.09 -24.94 26.31
CA GLN A 56 -1.78 -25.25 26.89
C GLN A 56 -0.63 -24.35 26.39
N PHE A 57 -0.85 -23.53 25.36
CA PHE A 57 0.20 -22.66 24.83
C PHE A 57 0.40 -21.45 25.76
N THR A 58 1.67 -21.16 26.09
CA THR A 58 2.03 -19.93 26.80
C THR A 58 2.08 -18.75 25.81
N GLY A 59 2.08 -17.51 26.32
CA GLY A 59 2.05 -16.31 25.45
C GLY A 59 3.17 -16.22 24.41
N ALA A 60 4.35 -16.81 24.68
CA ALA A 60 5.42 -16.86 23.69
C ALA A 60 5.11 -17.81 22.51
N TRP A 61 4.47 -18.94 22.80
CA TRP A 61 4.03 -19.88 21.77
C TRP A 61 2.85 -19.32 20.97
N GLU A 62 1.99 -18.53 21.61
CA GLU A 62 0.93 -17.77 20.94
C GLU A 62 1.51 -16.80 19.91
N GLN A 63 2.42 -15.92 20.32
CA GLN A 63 3.08 -14.98 19.41
C GLN A 63 3.83 -15.68 18.27
N TYR A 64 4.52 -16.80 18.56
CA TYR A 64 5.17 -17.60 17.52
C TYR A 64 4.16 -18.17 16.51
N SER A 65 3.05 -18.73 17.01
CA SER A 65 2.02 -19.34 16.17
C SER A 65 1.33 -18.30 15.28
N GLU A 66 1.02 -17.12 15.83
CA GLU A 66 0.44 -16.01 15.08
C GLU A 66 1.38 -15.49 13.97
N ASN A 67 2.66 -15.30 14.30
CA ASN A 67 3.66 -14.89 13.30
C ASN A 67 3.84 -15.95 12.21
N TYR A 68 3.86 -17.24 12.60
CA TYR A 68 3.95 -18.33 11.65
C TYR A 68 2.72 -18.37 10.71
N CYS A 69 1.51 -18.26 11.26
CA CYS A 69 0.28 -18.21 10.48
C CYS A 69 0.15 -16.96 9.60
N PHE A 70 0.81 -15.85 9.96
CA PHE A 70 0.81 -14.64 9.14
C PHE A 70 1.79 -14.71 7.98
N VAL A 71 2.98 -15.28 8.21
CA VAL A 71 4.04 -15.41 7.18
C VAL A 71 3.71 -16.54 6.22
N GLN A 72 3.21 -17.66 6.74
CA GLN A 72 2.68 -18.75 5.93
C GLN A 72 1.34 -18.32 5.34
N ASN A 73 1.09 -18.63 4.07
CA ASN A 73 -0.21 -18.34 3.47
C ASN A 73 -1.35 -19.08 4.20
N THR A 74 -2.53 -18.47 4.22
CA THR A 74 -3.74 -19.05 4.83
C THR A 74 -4.78 -19.32 3.76
N TYR A 75 -5.69 -20.27 3.97
CA TYR A 75 -6.78 -20.55 3.03
C TYR A 75 -8.12 -20.55 3.75
N PHE A 76 -9.18 -20.22 3.03
CA PHE A 76 -10.54 -20.28 3.56
C PHE A 76 -11.15 -21.66 3.35
N LEU A 77 -11.71 -22.23 4.42
CA LEU A 77 -12.44 -23.50 4.38
C LEU A 77 -13.87 -23.30 4.93
N PRO A 78 -14.92 -23.58 4.15
CA PRO A 78 -16.29 -23.57 4.66
C PRO A 78 -16.48 -24.60 5.77
N LEU A 79 -17.23 -24.25 6.82
CA LEU A 79 -17.46 -25.10 7.99
C LEU A 79 -18.13 -26.45 7.67
N ASN A 80 -18.85 -26.55 6.55
CA ASN A 80 -19.55 -27.76 6.11
C ASN A 80 -18.65 -28.72 5.30
N HIS A 81 -17.39 -28.37 5.04
CA HIS A 81 -16.46 -29.19 4.26
C HIS A 81 -15.37 -29.78 5.15
N TYR A 82 -14.96 -31.01 4.83
CA TYR A 82 -13.79 -31.63 5.45
C TYR A 82 -12.50 -30.98 4.96
N ILE A 83 -11.48 -31.01 5.81
CA ILE A 83 -10.14 -30.51 5.46
C ILE A 83 -9.59 -31.42 4.33
N PRO A 84 -9.31 -30.88 3.13
CA PRO A 84 -8.82 -31.68 2.00
C PRO A 84 -7.48 -32.31 2.37
N GLN A 85 -7.27 -33.60 2.05
CA GLN A 85 -6.00 -34.29 2.30
C GLN A 85 -4.95 -33.94 1.24
N ASP A 86 -5.41 -33.57 0.04
CA ASP A 86 -4.56 -33.20 -1.07
C ASP A 86 -3.94 -31.82 -0.86
N ILE A 87 -2.63 -31.71 -1.11
CA ILE A 87 -1.86 -30.47 -0.88
C ILE A 87 -2.16 -29.46 -1.98
N GLU A 88 -2.29 -29.91 -3.23
CA GLU A 88 -2.53 -29.02 -4.37
C GLU A 88 -3.85 -28.24 -4.21
N GLN A 89 -4.91 -28.90 -3.74
CA GLN A 89 -6.20 -28.25 -3.48
C GLN A 89 -6.14 -27.19 -2.37
N ARG A 90 -5.18 -27.29 -1.45
CA ARG A 90 -4.98 -26.28 -0.40
C ARG A 90 -4.23 -25.08 -0.97
N GLU A 91 -3.14 -25.33 -1.70
CA GLU A 91 -2.31 -24.30 -2.32
C GLU A 91 -3.11 -23.44 -3.31
N GLU A 92 -4.01 -24.04 -4.08
CA GLU A 92 -4.90 -23.30 -5.01
C GLU A 92 -5.82 -22.28 -4.31
N ARG A 93 -6.09 -22.46 -3.01
CA ARG A 93 -7.00 -21.62 -2.22
C ARG A 93 -6.27 -20.70 -1.25
N GLU A 94 -4.94 -20.63 -1.34
CA GLU A 94 -4.12 -19.80 -0.49
C GLU A 94 -4.32 -18.31 -0.74
N ILE A 95 -4.30 -17.55 0.34
CA ILE A 95 -4.50 -16.12 0.42
C ILE A 95 -3.23 -15.51 0.99
N GLY A 96 -2.38 -15.00 0.10
CA GLY A 96 -1.10 -14.35 0.44
C GLY A 96 -1.08 -12.82 0.27
N TYR A 97 -2.19 -12.20 -0.16
CA TYR A 97 -2.15 -10.78 -0.57
C TYR A 97 -1.98 -9.80 0.61
N TYR A 98 -2.38 -10.17 1.84
CA TYR A 98 -2.36 -9.27 3.01
C TYR A 98 -0.97 -8.69 3.29
N GLN A 99 0.08 -9.48 3.06
CA GLN A 99 1.47 -9.07 3.24
C GLN A 99 1.88 -7.96 2.27
N TRP A 100 1.32 -7.97 1.05
CA TRP A 100 1.71 -7.10 -0.05
C TRP A 100 0.93 -5.79 -0.13
N VAL A 101 -0.24 -5.71 0.50
CA VAL A 101 -1.14 -4.53 0.42
C VAL A 101 -0.43 -3.20 0.71
N PRO A 102 0.36 -3.04 1.79
CA PRO A 102 1.01 -1.75 2.08
C PRO A 102 2.03 -1.35 1.02
N PHE A 103 2.77 -2.33 0.47
CA PHE A 103 3.77 -2.08 -0.57
C PHE A 103 3.11 -1.67 -1.89
N VAL A 104 2.02 -2.35 -2.26
CA VAL A 104 1.25 -2.02 -3.48
C VAL A 104 0.61 -0.65 -3.35
N LEU A 105 0.04 -0.29 -2.19
CA LEU A 105 -0.51 1.05 -1.96
C LEU A 105 0.57 2.14 -2.05
N GLY A 106 1.75 1.90 -1.48
CA GLY A 106 2.89 2.80 -1.62
C GLY A 106 3.31 2.98 -3.08
N LEU A 107 3.39 1.89 -3.84
CA LEU A 107 3.70 1.92 -5.27
C LEU A 107 2.62 2.66 -6.07
N GLN A 108 1.34 2.41 -5.79
CA GLN A 108 0.24 3.12 -6.42
C GLN A 108 0.33 4.62 -6.16
N GLY A 109 0.59 5.04 -4.93
CA GLY A 109 0.84 6.46 -4.61
C GLY A 109 1.98 7.07 -5.42
N MET A 110 3.08 6.33 -5.63
CA MET A 110 4.17 6.79 -6.49
C MET A 110 3.74 6.89 -7.96
N LEU A 111 3.03 5.89 -8.49
CA LEU A 111 2.59 5.84 -9.88
C LEU A 111 1.62 6.98 -10.23
N PHE A 112 0.71 7.35 -9.32
CA PHE A 112 -0.19 8.50 -9.52
C PHE A 112 0.55 9.85 -9.56
N TYR A 113 1.71 9.96 -8.92
CA TYR A 113 2.56 11.14 -8.97
C TYR A 113 3.49 11.19 -10.19
N LEU A 114 3.73 10.06 -10.86
CA LEU A 114 4.65 9.99 -12.00
C LEU A 114 4.26 10.90 -13.17
N PRO A 115 2.99 10.96 -13.64
CA PRO A 115 2.62 11.81 -14.77
C PRO A 115 2.95 13.29 -14.53
N SER A 116 2.63 13.82 -13.35
CA SER A 116 2.95 15.19 -12.97
C SER A 116 4.45 15.44 -12.85
N LEU A 117 5.22 14.44 -12.38
CA LEU A 117 6.67 14.54 -12.32
C LEU A 117 7.29 14.58 -13.72
N VAL A 118 6.81 13.72 -14.62
CA VAL A 118 7.24 13.69 -16.03
C VAL A 118 6.91 15.03 -16.68
N TRP A 119 5.69 15.53 -16.53
CA TRP A 119 5.30 16.85 -17.05
C TRP A 119 6.27 17.96 -16.59
N ARG A 120 6.59 18.02 -15.30
CA ARG A 120 7.50 19.02 -14.74
C ARG A 120 8.94 18.90 -15.21
N ILE A 121 9.42 17.70 -15.51
CA ILE A 121 10.78 17.49 -16.03
C ILE A 121 10.87 17.90 -17.51
N PHE A 122 9.82 17.61 -18.29
CA PHE A 122 9.81 17.83 -19.73
C PHE A 122 9.21 19.18 -20.17
N ASN A 123 8.50 19.91 -19.29
CA ASN A 123 7.85 21.17 -19.67
C ASN A 123 8.85 22.22 -20.20
N TRP A 124 10.10 22.22 -19.73
CA TRP A 124 11.12 23.18 -20.15
C TRP A 124 11.46 23.07 -21.65
N GLN A 125 11.27 21.89 -22.26
CA GLN A 125 11.46 21.69 -23.70
C GLN A 125 10.29 22.23 -24.54
N SER A 126 9.15 22.51 -23.91
CA SER A 126 7.93 22.92 -24.61
C SER A 126 7.98 24.37 -25.10
N GLY A 127 8.95 25.16 -24.64
CA GLY A 127 9.16 26.56 -25.09
C GLY A 127 8.07 27.54 -24.66
N ILE A 128 7.05 27.06 -23.92
CA ILE A 128 5.99 27.86 -23.31
C ILE A 128 6.40 28.11 -21.86
N LEU A 129 6.85 29.33 -21.56
CA LEU A 129 7.02 29.80 -20.19
C LEU A 129 5.63 30.15 -19.66
N ASP A 130 5.08 29.35 -18.75
CA ASP A 130 3.78 29.60 -18.08
C ASP A 130 3.72 31.01 -17.47
N GLU A 131 4.88 31.57 -17.08
CA GLU A 131 5.03 32.92 -16.53
C GLU A 131 4.61 34.05 -17.51
N ASN A 132 4.45 33.76 -18.80
CA ASN A 132 4.07 34.75 -19.83
C ASN A 132 2.65 34.52 -20.42
N LEU A 133 1.91 33.49 -19.98
CA LEU A 133 0.62 33.14 -20.59
C LEU A 133 -0.61 33.75 -19.90
N ILE A 134 -0.44 34.46 -18.78
CA ILE A 134 -1.55 35.13 -18.07
C ILE A 134 -1.05 36.50 -17.55
N PRO A 135 -1.79 37.60 -17.80
CA PRO A 135 -1.45 38.96 -17.33
C PRO A 135 -1.54 39.14 -15.81
#